data_AF-A0AAV2KW82-F1
#
_entry.id   AF-A0AAV2KW82-F1
#
_cell.length_a   1.000
_cell.length_b   1.000
_cell.length_c   1.000
_cell.angle_alpha   90.00
_cell.angle_beta   90.00
_cell.angle_gamma   90.00
#
_symmetry.space_group_name_H-M   'P 1'
#
loop_
_entity.id
_entity.type
_entity.pdbx_description
1 polymer ?
#
loop_
_entity_poly.entity_id
_entity_poly.type
_entity_poly.pdbx_seq_one_letter_code
_entity_poly.pdbx_strand_id
1 'polypeptide(L)'
;MFQREFAAKLDPSVKSAALRKHVKCKAQLRYDDQNFYVLSTNGNKYVLKVMNLEDSKNSSLIEVQTYAMSFLHQHHIPAQTATATVSGKLMSLEELDCGFGPQRYLVRLLSYLPGKTISKVPHTPQILFDVGKMAAKMDKVLQKMEHPNIAVLERDGFIWSLSNFLVVEKYMHVLNGEPALKEAVKSVIELYKTTVVPKYPHFRSCVNHGDFNDLNVLAQVDDDGCGRICGILDFGDMNSGFYVHELAIAIMYMMIEHPNPIEVGRWVLAGWETEIPLIAAERECLYVLVLCRFCQSMVFARHSVLLHPENEEYLMVTSRKGVHILQDICKLGKQHVEGVWFRSAVLPN
;
A
#
# COMPACT_ATOMS: atom_id res chain seq x y z
N MET A 1 21.26 -21.05 -4.86
CA MET A 1 21.59 -22.05 -3.83
C MET A 1 20.72 -21.80 -2.60
N PHE A 2 20.89 -20.65 -1.91
CA PHE A 2 20.08 -20.24 -0.76
C PHE A 2 18.54 -20.38 -0.92
N GLN A 3 17.97 -19.81 -1.99
CA GLN A 3 16.51 -19.83 -2.20
C GLN A 3 15.90 -21.24 -2.28
N ARG A 4 16.65 -22.22 -2.82
CA ARG A 4 16.19 -23.62 -2.92
C ARG A 4 16.32 -24.34 -1.58
N GLU A 5 17.41 -24.10 -0.86
CA GLU A 5 17.64 -24.68 0.47
C GLU A 5 16.65 -24.14 1.51
N PHE A 6 16.31 -22.86 1.43
CA PHE A 6 15.34 -22.26 2.34
C PHE A 6 13.91 -22.72 2.07
N ALA A 7 13.50 -22.71 0.80
CA ALA A 7 12.16 -23.16 0.42
C ALA A 7 11.94 -24.65 0.79
N ALA A 8 13.00 -25.47 0.72
CA ALA A 8 13.02 -26.86 1.21
C ALA A 8 12.91 -27.02 2.75
N LYS A 9 13.32 -26.02 3.53
CA LYS A 9 13.10 -25.97 5.00
C LYS A 9 11.66 -25.57 5.36
N LEU A 10 10.97 -24.84 4.47
CA LEU A 10 9.61 -24.37 4.69
C LEU A 10 8.58 -25.47 4.39
N ASP A 11 8.73 -26.16 3.25
CA ASP A 11 7.89 -27.30 2.85
C ASP A 11 8.74 -28.31 2.04
N PRO A 12 8.79 -29.62 2.40
CA PRO A 12 9.58 -30.62 1.69
C PRO A 12 9.17 -30.81 0.23
N SER A 13 7.91 -30.50 -0.12
CA SER A 13 7.42 -30.49 -1.51
C SER A 13 7.97 -29.31 -2.31
N VAL A 14 8.52 -28.28 -1.67
CA VAL A 14 9.12 -27.12 -2.34
C VAL A 14 10.58 -27.38 -2.77
N LYS A 15 11.14 -28.56 -2.44
CA LYS A 15 12.54 -28.97 -2.71
C LYS A 15 12.99 -28.87 -4.18
N SER A 16 12.10 -28.90 -5.16
CA SER A 16 12.44 -28.78 -6.58
C SER A 16 11.86 -27.54 -7.27
N ALA A 17 11.41 -26.53 -6.52
CA ALA A 17 10.69 -25.40 -7.07
C ALA A 17 11.49 -24.65 -8.14
N ALA A 18 10.84 -24.40 -9.28
CA ALA A 18 11.31 -23.46 -10.29
C ALA A 18 11.14 -22.03 -9.72
N LEU A 19 12.17 -21.54 -9.05
CA LEU A 19 12.25 -20.14 -8.62
C LEU A 19 12.38 -19.24 -9.85
N ARG A 20 11.32 -18.49 -10.16
CA ARG A 20 11.38 -17.40 -11.14
C ARG A 20 11.53 -16.09 -10.37
N LYS A 21 12.66 -15.41 -10.57
CA LYS A 21 12.88 -14.07 -10.04
C LYS A 21 11.90 -13.12 -10.76
N HIS A 22 11.09 -12.37 -10.03
CA HIS A 22 10.27 -11.30 -10.62
C HIS A 22 10.94 -9.93 -10.57
N VAL A 23 12.07 -9.78 -9.85
CA VAL A 23 12.89 -8.56 -9.87
C VAL A 23 14.38 -8.90 -9.86
N LYS A 24 15.14 -8.51 -10.89
CA LYS A 24 16.61 -8.56 -10.86
C LYS A 24 17.13 -7.45 -9.95
N CYS A 25 17.54 -7.75 -8.71
CA CYS A 25 18.70 -7.05 -8.15
C CYS A 25 19.34 -7.81 -6.98
N LYS A 26 20.65 -7.70 -6.82
CA LYS A 26 21.40 -8.24 -5.67
C LYS A 26 21.63 -7.16 -4.60
N ALA A 27 21.48 -5.87 -4.90
CA ALA A 27 21.89 -4.77 -4.01
C ALA A 27 20.79 -4.19 -3.09
N GLN A 28 19.54 -4.66 -3.17
CA GLN A 28 18.37 -3.94 -2.63
C GLN A 28 17.93 -4.32 -1.21
N LEU A 29 18.47 -5.40 -0.63
CA LEU A 29 17.99 -5.91 0.67
C LEU A 29 18.30 -5.01 1.87
N ARG A 30 18.97 -3.87 1.68
CA ARG A 30 19.15 -2.92 2.77
C ARG A 30 17.87 -2.14 3.06
N TYR A 31 17.05 -1.86 2.05
CA TYR A 31 15.90 -0.97 2.18
C TYR A 31 14.59 -1.54 1.61
N ASP A 32 14.65 -2.44 0.63
CA ASP A 32 13.46 -3.05 0.03
C ASP A 32 13.41 -4.57 0.24
N ASP A 33 12.20 -5.08 0.42
CA ASP A 33 11.94 -6.51 0.53
C ASP A 33 12.11 -7.20 -0.84
N GLN A 34 12.50 -8.48 -0.82
CA GLN A 34 12.53 -9.30 -2.05
C GLN A 34 11.42 -10.35 -2.05
N ASN A 35 10.60 -10.31 -3.10
CA ASN A 35 9.52 -11.26 -3.35
C ASN A 35 9.94 -12.27 -4.43
N PHE A 36 9.84 -13.57 -4.13
CA PHE A 36 10.12 -14.65 -5.08
C PHE A 36 8.90 -15.54 -5.28
N TYR A 37 8.52 -15.75 -6.54
CA TYR A 37 7.51 -16.75 -6.87
C TYR A 37 8.08 -18.16 -6.67
N VAL A 38 7.32 -18.98 -5.95
CA VAL A 38 7.68 -20.36 -5.62
C VAL A 38 6.56 -21.28 -6.10
N LEU A 39 6.91 -22.28 -6.91
CA LEU A 39 6.02 -23.36 -7.33
C LEU A 39 6.51 -24.66 -6.70
N SER A 40 5.74 -25.26 -5.80
CA SER A 40 6.08 -26.54 -5.19
C SER A 40 5.91 -27.71 -6.17
N THR A 41 6.45 -28.88 -5.81
CA THR A 41 6.32 -30.12 -6.60
C THR A 41 4.89 -30.59 -6.74
N ASN A 42 4.03 -30.30 -5.75
CA ASN A 42 2.60 -30.62 -5.79
C ASN A 42 1.76 -29.56 -6.53
N GLY A 43 2.39 -28.55 -7.15
CA GLY A 43 1.72 -27.54 -7.96
C GLY A 43 1.17 -26.34 -7.18
N ASN A 44 1.32 -26.31 -5.84
CA ASN A 44 0.96 -25.15 -5.03
C ASN A 44 1.88 -23.95 -5.33
N LYS A 45 1.31 -22.75 -5.20
CA LYS A 45 1.98 -21.49 -5.51
C LYS A 45 2.15 -20.67 -4.24
N TYR A 46 3.33 -20.07 -4.09
CA TYR A 46 3.67 -19.25 -2.93
C TYR A 46 4.49 -18.03 -3.35
N VAL A 47 4.59 -17.08 -2.43
CA VAL A 47 5.54 -15.96 -2.50
C VAL A 47 6.48 -16.09 -1.30
N LEU A 48 7.76 -16.34 -1.57
CA LEU A 48 8.79 -16.24 -0.55
C LEU A 48 9.18 -14.77 -0.42
N LYS A 49 8.92 -14.17 0.74
CA LYS A 49 9.26 -12.78 1.05
C LYS A 49 10.46 -12.75 2.00
N VAL A 50 11.55 -12.13 1.56
CA VAL A 50 12.75 -11.83 2.36
C VAL A 50 12.66 -10.36 2.73
N MET A 51 12.49 -10.05 4.01
CA MET A 51 12.35 -8.68 4.49
C MET A 51 13.70 -7.95 4.37
N ASN A 52 13.68 -6.64 4.19
CA ASN A 52 14.88 -5.81 4.19
C ASN A 52 15.61 -5.83 5.54
N LEU A 53 16.86 -5.37 5.55
CA LEU A 53 17.75 -5.46 6.71
C LEU A 53 17.24 -4.64 7.90
N GLU A 54 16.69 -3.45 7.67
CA GLU A 54 16.21 -2.59 8.75
C GLU A 54 14.93 -3.17 9.38
N ASP A 55 13.96 -3.57 8.56
CA ASP A 55 12.74 -4.20 9.07
C ASP A 55 12.99 -5.57 9.72
N SER A 56 14.01 -6.30 9.27
CA SER A 56 14.44 -7.56 9.89
C SER A 56 14.92 -7.39 11.33
N LYS A 57 15.28 -6.17 11.76
CA LYS A 57 15.62 -5.86 13.15
C LYS A 57 14.39 -5.70 14.04
N ASN A 58 13.21 -5.49 13.45
CA ASN A 58 11.95 -5.28 14.18
C ASN A 58 11.01 -6.49 14.02
N SER A 59 11.35 -7.60 14.67
CA SER A 59 10.56 -8.83 14.58
C SER A 59 9.11 -8.65 15.04
N SER A 60 8.86 -7.79 16.04
CA SER A 60 7.51 -7.53 16.56
C SER A 60 6.61 -6.85 15.54
N LEU A 61 7.13 -5.91 14.74
CA LEU A 61 6.39 -5.31 13.62
C LEU A 61 6.01 -6.37 12.59
N ILE A 62 6.97 -7.20 12.17
CA ILE A 62 6.71 -8.23 11.16
C ILE A 62 5.75 -9.31 11.67
N GLU A 63 5.80 -9.62 12.97
CA GLU A 63 4.84 -10.48 13.66
C GLU A 63 3.43 -9.90 13.57
N VAL A 64 3.23 -8.64 13.95
CA VAL A 64 1.92 -7.96 13.87
C VAL A 64 1.39 -7.93 12.44
N GLN A 65 2.23 -7.62 11.45
CA GLN A 65 1.83 -7.67 10.03
C GLN A 65 1.40 -9.08 9.61
N THR A 66 2.14 -10.10 10.02
CA THR A 66 1.85 -11.52 9.72
C THR A 66 0.57 -11.99 10.38
N TYR A 67 0.31 -11.52 11.61
CA TYR A 67 -0.94 -11.76 12.33
C TYR A 67 -2.12 -11.08 11.63
N ALA A 68 -2.00 -9.81 11.26
CA ALA A 68 -3.04 -9.04 10.59
C ALA A 68 -3.52 -9.69 9.29
N MET A 69 -2.59 -10.20 8.49
CA MET A 69 -2.85 -11.03 7.30
C MET A 69 -3.78 -12.21 7.60
N SER A 70 -3.46 -12.98 8.64
CA SER A 70 -4.24 -14.17 9.04
C SER A 70 -5.59 -13.78 9.64
N PHE A 71 -5.62 -12.72 10.45
CA PHE A 71 -6.82 -12.18 11.07
C PHE A 71 -7.84 -11.71 10.02
N LEU A 72 -7.38 -10.94 9.02
CA LEU A 72 -8.20 -10.51 7.90
C LEU A 72 -8.78 -11.69 7.11
N HIS A 73 -7.95 -12.69 6.82
CA HIS A 73 -8.39 -13.90 6.12
C HIS A 73 -9.48 -14.66 6.89
N GLN A 74 -9.33 -14.83 8.21
CA GLN A 74 -10.32 -15.45 9.08
C GLN A 74 -11.65 -14.69 9.13
N HIS A 75 -11.60 -13.37 8.89
CA HIS A 75 -12.76 -12.49 8.80
C HIS A 75 -13.23 -12.23 7.35
N HIS A 76 -12.92 -13.15 6.44
CA HIS A 76 -13.38 -13.13 5.04
C HIS A 76 -12.92 -11.95 4.19
N ILE A 77 -11.86 -11.25 4.61
CA ILE A 77 -11.14 -10.30 3.75
C ILE A 77 -10.08 -11.10 2.97
N PRO A 78 -9.95 -10.92 1.63
CA PRO A 78 -9.06 -11.75 0.82
C PRO A 78 -7.59 -11.33 0.97
N ALA A 79 -7.03 -11.39 2.17
CA ALA A 79 -5.62 -11.10 2.43
C ALA A 79 -4.74 -12.33 2.17
N GLN A 80 -3.47 -12.08 1.82
CA GLN A 80 -2.44 -13.13 1.87
C GLN A 80 -2.30 -13.67 3.29
N THR A 81 -1.90 -14.94 3.42
CA THR A 81 -1.59 -15.56 4.72
C THR A 81 -0.19 -16.16 4.72
N ALA A 82 0.46 -16.18 5.88
CA ALA A 82 1.74 -16.86 6.02
C ALA A 82 1.55 -18.38 6.19
N THR A 83 2.41 -19.16 5.55
CA THR A 83 2.47 -20.61 5.66
C THR A 83 3.54 -20.99 6.67
N ALA A 84 3.19 -21.87 7.60
CA ALA A 84 4.14 -22.36 8.60
C ALA A 84 5.23 -23.24 7.97
N THR A 85 6.44 -23.15 8.53
CA THR A 85 7.56 -24.05 8.23
C THR A 85 7.25 -25.48 8.69
N VAL A 86 8.09 -26.45 8.31
CA VAL A 86 8.07 -27.81 8.90
C VAL A 86 8.26 -27.83 10.42
N SER A 87 8.82 -26.77 10.99
CA SER A 87 8.99 -26.59 12.43
C SER A 87 7.86 -25.78 13.08
N GLY A 88 6.79 -25.48 12.33
CA GLY A 88 5.60 -24.78 12.81
C GLY A 88 5.76 -23.26 12.95
N LYS A 89 6.87 -22.67 12.51
CA LYS A 89 7.11 -21.22 12.60
C LYS A 89 6.56 -20.51 11.37
N LEU A 90 5.92 -19.36 11.54
CA LEU A 90 5.43 -18.54 10.40
C LEU A 90 6.54 -17.68 9.76
N MET A 91 7.64 -17.48 10.49
CA MET A 91 8.77 -16.68 10.07
C MET A 91 10.06 -17.30 10.59
N SER A 92 11.18 -17.06 9.89
CA SER A 92 12.51 -17.41 10.38
C SER A 92 13.53 -16.34 10.09
N LEU A 93 14.53 -16.23 10.97
CA LEU A 93 15.65 -15.31 10.81
C LEU A 93 16.82 -16.09 10.21
N GLU A 94 17.10 -15.86 8.93
CA GLU A 94 18.12 -16.58 8.16
C GLU A 94 19.34 -15.69 7.89
N GLU A 95 20.52 -16.30 7.88
CA GLU A 95 21.76 -15.63 7.49
C GLU A 95 22.00 -15.75 5.98
N LEU A 96 21.99 -14.62 5.28
CA LEU A 96 22.13 -14.50 3.83
C LEU A 96 23.28 -13.57 3.49
N ASP A 97 24.10 -13.96 2.52
CA ASP A 97 24.98 -13.01 1.85
C ASP A 97 24.29 -12.50 0.58
N CYS A 98 23.91 -11.22 0.64
CA CYS A 98 23.27 -10.53 -0.47
C CYS A 98 24.21 -9.50 -1.13
N GLY A 99 25.52 -9.76 -1.09
CA GLY A 99 26.55 -8.91 -1.72
C GLY A 99 27.18 -7.89 -0.79
N PHE A 100 26.82 -7.90 0.50
CA PHE A 100 27.39 -7.04 1.55
C PHE A 100 27.91 -7.88 2.74
N GLY A 101 28.26 -9.14 2.48
CA GLY A 101 28.60 -10.12 3.50
C GLY A 101 27.36 -10.75 4.17
N PRO A 102 27.57 -11.74 5.05
CA PRO A 102 26.49 -12.40 5.76
C PRO A 102 25.72 -11.43 6.66
N GLN A 103 24.40 -11.32 6.43
CA GLN A 103 23.47 -10.52 7.21
C GLN A 103 22.26 -11.37 7.59
N ARG A 104 21.55 -10.99 8.65
CA ARG A 104 20.37 -11.73 9.11
C ARG A 104 19.08 -11.07 8.63
N TYR A 105 18.26 -11.84 7.91
CA TYR A 105 17.01 -11.39 7.32
C TYR A 105 15.84 -12.20 7.83
N LEU A 106 14.73 -11.54 8.16
CA LEU A 106 13.46 -12.22 8.41
C LEU A 106 12.90 -12.70 7.07
N VAL A 107 12.43 -13.94 7.07
CA VAL A 107 11.88 -14.57 5.88
C VAL A 107 10.56 -15.25 6.23
N ARG A 108 9.58 -15.10 5.34
CA ARG A 108 8.26 -15.75 5.45
C ARG A 108 7.79 -16.28 4.11
N LEU A 109 7.05 -17.38 4.13
CA LEU A 109 6.37 -17.92 2.95
C LEU A 109 4.91 -17.49 2.98
N LEU A 110 4.44 -16.81 1.94
CA LEU A 110 3.09 -16.31 1.83
C LEU A 110 2.29 -17.13 0.80
N SER A 111 0.99 -17.27 1.03
CA SER A 111 0.06 -17.80 0.03
C SER A 111 0.09 -16.96 -1.24
N TYR A 112 0.11 -17.61 -2.41
CA TYR A 112 -0.12 -16.91 -3.66
C TYR A 112 -1.61 -16.67 -3.88
N LEU A 113 -2.02 -15.42 -4.07
CA LEU A 113 -3.40 -15.08 -4.41
C LEU A 113 -3.55 -14.97 -5.93
N PRO A 114 -4.51 -15.67 -6.56
CA PRO A 114 -4.80 -15.51 -7.98
C PRO A 114 -5.53 -14.18 -8.24
N GLY A 115 -5.21 -13.54 -9.36
CA GLY A 115 -5.84 -12.29 -9.78
C GLY A 115 -4.90 -11.44 -10.62
N LYS A 116 -5.40 -10.32 -11.13
CA LYS A 116 -4.58 -9.27 -11.74
C LYS A 116 -4.54 -8.09 -10.78
N THR A 117 -3.41 -7.38 -10.72
CA THR A 117 -3.35 -6.09 -10.03
C THR A 117 -4.39 -5.17 -10.63
N ILE A 118 -5.05 -4.36 -9.82
CA ILE A 118 -6.12 -3.49 -10.29
C ILE A 118 -5.60 -2.45 -11.29
N SER A 119 -4.31 -2.12 -11.28
CA SER A 119 -3.63 -1.35 -12.34
C SER A 119 -3.72 -1.96 -13.75
N LYS A 120 -4.08 -3.25 -13.85
CA LYS A 120 -4.21 -3.99 -15.11
C LYS A 120 -5.66 -4.37 -15.43
N VAL A 121 -6.61 -3.78 -14.73
CA VAL A 121 -8.04 -4.05 -14.86
C VAL A 121 -8.75 -2.74 -15.24
N PRO A 122 -9.80 -2.76 -16.07
CA PRO A 122 -10.60 -1.56 -16.34
C PRO A 122 -11.21 -1.01 -15.05
N HIS A 123 -11.01 0.29 -14.81
CA HIS A 123 -11.54 1.00 -13.64
C HIS A 123 -12.97 1.47 -13.90
N THR A 124 -13.89 0.51 -14.01
CA THR A 124 -15.33 0.82 -14.14
C THR A 124 -15.86 1.42 -12.83
N PRO A 125 -16.99 2.17 -12.87
CA PRO A 125 -17.65 2.66 -11.66
C PRO A 125 -17.86 1.58 -10.59
N GLN A 126 -18.25 0.37 -11.01
CA GLN A 126 -18.46 -0.76 -10.12
C GLN A 126 -17.16 -1.21 -9.44
N ILE A 127 -16.06 -1.34 -10.19
CA ILE A 127 -14.77 -1.71 -9.61
C ILE A 127 -14.28 -0.66 -8.61
N LEU A 128 -14.39 0.63 -8.95
CA LEU A 128 -13.98 1.71 -8.06
C LEU A 128 -14.83 1.76 -6.78
N PHE A 129 -16.13 1.50 -6.88
CA PHE A 129 -17.00 1.33 -5.73
C PHE A 129 -16.55 0.14 -4.86
N ASP A 130 -16.25 -1.01 -5.47
CA ASP A 130 -15.81 -2.20 -4.74
C ASP A 130 -14.43 -2.02 -4.07
N VAL A 131 -13.53 -1.23 -4.67
CA VAL A 131 -12.27 -0.80 -4.04
C VAL A 131 -12.54 -0.05 -2.74
N GLY A 132 -13.36 1.01 -2.80
CA GLY A 132 -13.67 1.82 -1.62
C GLY A 132 -14.36 1.02 -0.53
N LYS A 133 -15.31 0.17 -0.93
CA LYS A 133 -15.99 -0.75 0.00
C LYS A 133 -15.05 -1.75 0.64
N MET A 134 -14.12 -2.34 -0.13
CA MET A 134 -13.16 -3.31 0.38
C MET A 134 -12.18 -2.66 1.37
N ALA A 135 -11.66 -1.46 1.04
CA ALA A 135 -10.76 -0.73 1.93
C ALA A 135 -11.44 -0.42 3.28
N ALA A 136 -12.68 0.08 3.25
CA ALA A 136 -13.44 0.37 4.46
C ALA A 136 -13.78 -0.90 5.28
N LYS A 137 -14.11 -2.02 4.61
CA LYS A 137 -14.31 -3.32 5.28
C LYS A 137 -13.05 -3.80 5.98
N MET A 138 -11.90 -3.70 5.30
CA MET A 138 -10.60 -4.09 5.85
C MET A 138 -10.31 -3.27 7.11
N ASP A 139 -10.43 -1.95 7.07
CA ASP A 139 -10.17 -1.10 8.24
C ASP A 139 -11.13 -1.40 9.40
N LYS A 140 -12.42 -1.66 9.14
CA LYS A 140 -13.39 -2.11 10.17
C LYS A 140 -13.01 -3.42 10.82
N VAL A 141 -12.43 -4.35 10.06
CA VAL A 141 -11.96 -5.62 10.59
C VAL A 141 -10.70 -5.37 11.41
N LEU A 142 -9.69 -4.68 10.86
CA LEU A 142 -8.44 -4.35 11.56
C LEU A 142 -8.67 -3.59 12.87
N GLN A 143 -9.71 -2.75 12.96
CA GLN A 143 -10.06 -2.05 14.20
C GLN A 143 -10.39 -3.00 15.37
N LYS A 144 -10.83 -4.23 15.08
CA LYS A 144 -11.16 -5.26 16.08
C LYS A 144 -9.96 -6.17 16.40
N MET A 145 -8.82 -5.94 15.75
CA MET A 145 -7.63 -6.76 15.92
C MET A 145 -6.98 -6.45 17.26
N GLU A 146 -6.79 -7.49 18.08
CA GLU A 146 -6.04 -7.40 19.33
C GLU A 146 -4.72 -8.16 19.17
N HIS A 147 -3.61 -7.52 19.57
CA HIS A 147 -2.30 -8.16 19.55
C HIS A 147 -1.40 -7.59 20.66
N PRO A 148 -0.61 -8.41 21.39
CA PRO A 148 0.25 -7.92 22.47
C PRO A 148 1.24 -6.83 22.02
N ASN A 149 1.71 -6.93 20.77
CA ASN A 149 2.65 -5.98 20.16
C ASN A 149 1.98 -4.89 19.32
N ILE A 150 0.66 -4.66 19.41
CA ILE A 150 -0.05 -3.73 18.50
C ILE A 150 0.53 -2.30 18.49
N ALA A 151 1.10 -1.85 19.62
CA ALA A 151 1.70 -0.53 19.77
C ALA A 151 2.91 -0.30 18.82
N VAL A 152 3.53 -1.34 18.26
CA VAL A 152 4.61 -1.18 17.26
C VAL A 152 4.12 -0.56 15.94
N LEU A 153 2.80 -0.48 15.74
CA LEU A 153 2.20 0.23 14.60
C LEU A 153 2.21 1.75 14.78
N GLU A 154 2.50 2.26 15.99
CA GLU A 154 2.82 3.68 16.22
C GLU A 154 4.23 3.98 15.72
N ARG A 155 4.38 4.13 14.40
CA ARG A 155 5.66 4.29 13.72
C ARG A 155 6.01 5.77 13.60
N ASP A 156 6.61 6.35 14.64
CA ASP A 156 7.05 7.76 14.62
C ASP A 156 8.01 8.04 13.46
N GLY A 157 7.77 9.14 12.74
CA GLY A 157 8.55 9.53 11.57
C GLY A 157 8.47 8.58 10.36
N PHE A 158 7.62 7.55 10.38
CA PHE A 158 7.45 6.66 9.24
C PHE A 158 6.93 7.42 8.02
N ILE A 159 7.75 7.43 6.97
CA ILE A 159 7.59 8.32 5.82
C ILE A 159 6.27 8.11 5.06
N TRP A 160 5.72 6.90 5.08
CA TRP A 160 4.49 6.55 4.35
C TRP A 160 3.21 6.74 5.15
N SER A 161 3.28 7.05 6.46
CA SER A 161 2.09 7.41 7.23
C SER A 161 1.66 8.84 6.90
N LEU A 162 0.37 9.04 6.60
CA LEU A 162 -0.19 10.38 6.41
C LEU A 162 -0.19 11.21 7.69
N SER A 163 -0.20 10.58 8.87
CA SER A 163 0.02 11.25 10.15
C SER A 163 1.37 11.99 10.19
N ASN A 164 2.36 11.46 9.47
CA ASN A 164 3.73 11.97 9.39
C ASN A 164 3.99 12.76 8.10
N PHE A 165 2.96 13.29 7.43
CA PHE A 165 3.12 13.97 6.13
C PHE A 165 4.21 15.05 6.11
N LEU A 166 4.39 15.79 7.20
CA LEU A 166 5.40 16.86 7.31
C LEU A 166 6.84 16.37 7.17
N VAL A 167 7.10 15.06 7.29
CA VAL A 167 8.43 14.47 7.01
C VAL A 167 8.88 14.76 5.56
N VAL A 168 7.94 14.98 4.63
CA VAL A 168 8.21 15.39 3.24
C VAL A 168 9.08 16.66 3.16
N GLU A 169 8.99 17.58 4.13
CA GLU A 169 9.81 18.80 4.17
C GLU A 169 11.32 18.51 4.13
N LYS A 170 11.76 17.41 4.77
CA LYS A 170 13.17 17.00 4.82
C LYS A 170 13.72 16.60 3.44
N TYR A 171 12.83 16.25 2.50
CA TYR A 171 13.17 15.72 1.19
C TYR A 171 12.94 16.71 0.05
N MET A 172 12.55 17.95 0.33
CA MET A 172 12.24 18.97 -0.68
C MET A 172 13.40 19.31 -1.64
N HIS A 173 14.63 18.93 -1.30
CA HIS A 173 15.80 19.10 -2.17
C HIS A 173 15.71 18.26 -3.45
N VAL A 174 14.98 17.13 -3.44
CA VAL A 174 14.81 16.28 -4.63
C VAL A 174 13.98 16.94 -5.73
N LEU A 175 13.29 18.04 -5.41
CA LEU A 175 12.46 18.82 -6.35
C LEU A 175 13.17 20.05 -6.92
N ASN A 176 14.48 20.23 -6.68
CA ASN A 176 15.20 21.43 -7.11
C ASN A 176 15.19 21.64 -8.65
N GLY A 177 15.07 20.56 -9.43
CA GLY A 177 14.94 20.62 -10.89
C GLY A 177 13.51 20.89 -11.39
N GLU A 178 12.51 20.92 -10.50
CA GLU A 178 11.09 21.01 -10.84
C GLU A 178 10.40 22.10 -10.00
N PRO A 179 10.69 23.39 -10.26
CA PRO A 179 10.24 24.50 -9.39
C PRO A 179 8.72 24.57 -9.25
N ALA A 180 7.97 24.32 -10.33
CA ALA A 180 6.50 24.31 -10.29
C ALA A 180 5.94 23.22 -9.36
N LEU A 181 6.50 22.00 -9.41
CA LEU A 181 6.11 20.91 -8.51
C LEU A 181 6.53 21.23 -7.07
N LYS A 182 7.73 21.79 -6.88
CA LYS A 182 8.22 22.21 -5.55
C LYS A 182 7.28 23.21 -4.88
N GLU A 183 6.79 24.21 -5.61
CA GLU A 183 5.83 25.18 -5.08
C GLU A 183 4.45 24.57 -4.80
N ALA A 184 4.00 23.64 -5.65
CA ALA A 184 2.77 22.89 -5.39
C ALA A 184 2.87 22.09 -4.08
N VAL A 185 3.97 21.36 -3.86
CA VAL A 185 4.20 20.58 -2.63
C VAL A 185 4.26 21.49 -1.40
N LYS A 186 4.93 22.65 -1.47
CA LYS A 186 4.94 23.64 -0.37
C LYS A 186 3.53 24.12 -0.02
N SER A 187 2.71 24.39 -1.04
CA SER A 187 1.34 24.85 -0.85
C SER A 187 0.49 23.77 -0.16
N VAL A 188 0.66 22.50 -0.53
CA VAL A 188 -0.01 21.37 0.13
C VAL A 188 0.46 21.18 1.58
N ILE A 189 1.75 21.39 1.86
CA ILE A 189 2.29 21.39 3.22
C ILE A 189 1.60 22.44 4.10
N GLU A 190 1.46 23.67 3.62
CA GLU A 190 0.77 24.73 4.36
C GLU A 190 -0.74 24.45 4.51
N LEU A 191 -1.40 23.89 3.48
CA LEU A 191 -2.79 23.44 3.59
C LEU A 191 -2.96 22.35 4.65
N TYR A 192 -2.05 21.37 4.71
CA TYR A 192 -2.10 20.31 5.72
C TYR A 192 -1.94 20.89 7.13
N LYS A 193 -0.96 21.78 7.35
CA LYS A 193 -0.75 22.45 8.65
C LYS A 193 -1.97 23.23 9.11
N THR A 194 -2.65 23.91 8.19
CA THR A 194 -3.75 24.84 8.53
C THR A 194 -5.12 24.18 8.54
N THR A 195 -5.31 23.09 7.79
CA THR A 195 -6.62 22.43 7.62
C THR A 195 -6.71 21.09 8.34
N VAL A 196 -5.67 20.26 8.23
CA VAL A 196 -5.70 18.85 8.67
C VAL A 196 -5.25 18.71 10.13
N VAL A 197 -4.07 19.24 10.46
CA VAL A 197 -3.49 19.12 11.82
C VAL A 197 -4.44 19.59 12.93
N PRO A 198 -5.15 20.73 12.81
CA PRO A 198 -6.09 21.18 13.84
C PRO A 198 -7.30 20.26 14.05
N LYS A 199 -7.59 19.38 13.09
CA LYS A 199 -8.75 18.48 13.10
C LYS A 199 -8.44 17.08 13.63
N TYR A 200 -7.17 16.73 13.82
CA TYR A 200 -6.73 15.43 14.35
C TYR A 200 -7.45 14.96 15.63
N PRO A 201 -7.70 15.82 16.64
CA PRO A 201 -8.44 15.39 17.83
C PRO A 201 -9.86 14.88 17.55
N HIS A 202 -10.42 15.19 16.37
CA HIS A 202 -11.76 14.81 15.97
C HIS A 202 -11.78 13.62 15.02
N PHE A 203 -10.63 13.19 14.48
CA PHE A 203 -10.58 12.05 13.57
C PHE A 203 -10.74 10.74 14.34
N ARG A 204 -11.35 9.75 13.69
CA ARG A 204 -11.46 8.40 14.25
C ARG A 204 -10.22 7.60 13.88
N SER A 205 -9.51 7.13 14.90
CA SER A 205 -8.31 6.32 14.73
C SER A 205 -8.63 4.93 14.21
N CYS A 206 -7.69 4.36 13.46
CA CYS A 206 -7.71 2.96 13.08
C CYS A 206 -6.31 2.41 12.82
N VAL A 207 -6.22 1.10 12.64
CA VAL A 207 -5.05 0.46 12.05
C VAL A 207 -5.23 0.50 10.54
N ASN A 208 -4.33 1.21 9.85
CA ASN A 208 -4.31 1.30 8.40
C ASN A 208 -3.46 0.17 7.81
N HIS A 209 -3.86 -0.30 6.62
CA HIS A 209 -2.96 -1.04 5.74
C HIS A 209 -1.80 -0.15 5.30
N GLY A 210 -2.07 1.14 5.04
CA GLY A 210 -1.08 2.18 4.76
C GLY A 210 -0.60 2.21 3.30
N ASP A 211 -0.91 1.18 2.53
CA ASP A 211 -0.52 1.07 1.12
C ASP A 211 -1.57 0.33 0.26
N PHE A 212 -2.87 0.63 0.45
CA PHE A 212 -3.95 0.08 -0.37
C PHE A 212 -3.96 0.72 -1.78
N ASN A 213 -2.97 0.33 -2.58
CA ASN A 213 -2.67 0.91 -3.89
C ASN A 213 -3.03 -0.01 -5.08
N ASP A 214 -2.80 0.49 -6.29
CA ASP A 214 -3.15 -0.16 -7.55
C ASP A 214 -2.34 -1.42 -7.90
N LEU A 215 -1.22 -1.65 -7.20
CA LEU A 215 -0.37 -2.82 -7.34
C LEU A 215 -0.61 -3.88 -6.24
N ASN A 216 -1.13 -3.46 -5.08
CA ASN A 216 -1.37 -4.32 -3.93
C ASN A 216 -2.81 -4.85 -3.83
N VAL A 217 -3.72 -4.27 -4.62
CA VAL A 217 -5.10 -4.76 -4.73
C VAL A 217 -5.24 -5.63 -5.98
N LEU A 218 -5.69 -6.87 -5.80
CA LEU A 218 -5.99 -7.79 -6.89
C LEU A 218 -7.49 -7.83 -7.19
N ALA A 219 -7.80 -7.90 -8.47
CA ALA A 219 -9.14 -8.16 -8.98
C ALA A 219 -9.18 -9.36 -9.92
N GLN A 220 -10.30 -10.07 -9.89
CA GLN A 220 -10.70 -11.02 -10.92
C GLN A 220 -11.72 -10.34 -11.80
N VAL A 221 -11.51 -10.40 -13.11
CA VAL A 221 -12.44 -9.92 -14.12
C VAL A 221 -13.09 -11.14 -14.74
N ASP A 222 -14.41 -11.21 -14.71
CA ASP A 222 -15.16 -12.25 -15.41
C ASP A 222 -15.25 -11.97 -16.92
N ASP A 223 -15.88 -12.89 -17.66
CA ASP A 223 -16.01 -12.79 -19.11
C ASP A 223 -16.85 -11.58 -19.56
N ASP A 224 -17.71 -11.06 -18.67
CA ASP A 224 -18.56 -9.88 -18.90
C ASP A 224 -17.82 -8.57 -18.57
N GLY A 225 -16.56 -8.64 -18.14
CA GLY A 225 -15.75 -7.48 -17.77
C GLY A 225 -16.05 -6.94 -16.37
N CYS A 226 -16.90 -7.64 -15.59
CA CYS A 226 -17.19 -7.31 -14.22
C CYS A 226 -16.06 -7.78 -13.32
N GLY A 227 -15.44 -6.82 -12.63
CA GLY A 227 -14.33 -7.08 -11.73
C GLY A 227 -14.81 -7.25 -10.29
N ARG A 228 -14.20 -8.17 -9.54
CA ARG A 228 -14.34 -8.30 -8.08
C ARG A 228 -12.99 -8.27 -7.39
N ILE A 229 -12.88 -7.54 -6.28
CA ILE A 229 -11.66 -7.53 -5.47
C ILE A 229 -11.48 -8.92 -4.85
N CYS A 230 -10.33 -9.54 -5.11
CA CYS A 230 -10.05 -10.93 -4.78
C CYS A 230 -8.72 -11.14 -4.05
N GLY A 231 -7.96 -10.07 -3.80
CA GLY A 231 -6.70 -10.16 -3.09
C GLY A 231 -6.22 -8.82 -2.55
N ILE A 232 -5.65 -8.84 -1.36
CA ILE A 232 -4.93 -7.72 -0.75
C ILE A 232 -3.53 -8.23 -0.38
N LEU A 233 -2.53 -7.54 -0.90
CA LEU A 233 -1.13 -7.86 -0.77
C LEU A 233 -0.39 -6.80 0.05
N ASP A 234 0.78 -7.18 0.55
CA ASP A 234 1.79 -6.31 1.14
C ASP A 234 1.36 -5.40 2.31
N PHE A 235 1.51 -5.96 3.52
CA PHE A 235 1.23 -5.28 4.78
C PHE A 235 2.47 -4.56 5.37
N GLY A 236 3.49 -4.26 4.56
CA GLY A 236 4.74 -3.62 5.02
C GLY A 236 4.54 -2.22 5.62
N ASP A 237 3.55 -1.49 5.13
CA ASP A 237 3.27 -0.09 5.49
C ASP A 237 2.23 0.07 6.60
N MET A 238 1.80 -1.04 7.22
CA MET A 238 0.85 -0.99 8.32
C MET A 238 1.30 -0.02 9.41
N ASN A 239 0.37 0.83 9.85
CA ASN A 239 0.60 1.83 10.88
C ASN A 239 -0.72 2.23 11.57
N SER A 240 -0.60 2.82 12.75
CA SER A 240 -1.69 3.49 13.44
C SER A 240 -1.96 4.84 12.76
N GLY A 241 -3.21 5.05 12.32
CA GLY A 241 -3.62 6.26 11.63
C GLY A 241 -5.10 6.54 11.82
N PHE A 242 -5.76 7.03 10.78
CA PHE A 242 -7.17 7.41 10.80
C PHE A 242 -7.89 6.82 9.59
N TYR A 243 -9.19 6.56 9.70
CA TYR A 243 -9.98 5.98 8.60
C TYR A 243 -9.87 6.79 7.31
N VAL A 244 -9.88 8.12 7.41
CA VAL A 244 -9.76 9.01 6.25
C VAL A 244 -8.40 8.91 5.54
N HIS A 245 -7.35 8.40 6.20
CA HIS A 245 -6.04 8.21 5.58
C HIS A 245 -6.06 7.10 4.54
N GLU A 246 -6.59 5.92 4.86
CA GLU A 246 -6.67 4.81 3.90
C GLU A 246 -7.56 5.18 2.71
N LEU A 247 -8.69 5.87 2.97
CA LEU A 247 -9.54 6.39 1.91
C LEU A 247 -8.79 7.34 0.97
N ALA A 248 -8.02 8.28 1.52
CA ALA A 248 -7.24 9.22 0.72
C ALA A 248 -6.17 8.49 -0.12
N ILE A 249 -5.53 7.47 0.45
CA ILE A 249 -4.55 6.62 -0.24
C ILE A 249 -5.21 5.87 -1.40
N ALA A 250 -6.33 5.19 -1.15
CA ALA A 250 -7.07 4.45 -2.16
C ALA A 250 -7.54 5.34 -3.31
N ILE A 251 -8.13 6.50 -3.00
CA ILE A 251 -8.55 7.47 -4.03
C ILE A 251 -7.35 7.88 -4.89
N MET A 252 -6.25 8.29 -4.29
CA MET A 252 -5.05 8.77 -5.00
C MET A 252 -4.52 7.74 -6.01
N TYR A 253 -4.37 6.48 -5.59
CA TYR A 253 -3.86 5.43 -6.48
C TYR A 253 -4.84 5.04 -7.58
N MET A 254 -6.15 5.03 -7.32
CA MET A 254 -7.13 4.80 -8.37
C MET A 254 -7.19 5.98 -9.36
N MET A 255 -6.95 7.21 -8.91
CA MET A 255 -6.88 8.39 -9.78
C MET A 255 -5.77 8.29 -10.82
N ILE A 256 -4.63 7.69 -10.47
CA ILE A 256 -3.45 7.57 -11.35
C ILE A 256 -3.70 6.69 -12.57
N GLU A 257 -4.60 5.71 -12.45
CA GLU A 257 -4.88 4.73 -13.49
C GLU A 257 -6.14 5.06 -14.31
N HIS A 258 -6.93 6.05 -13.89
CA HIS A 258 -8.20 6.38 -14.53
C HIS A 258 -8.09 7.58 -15.50
N PRO A 259 -8.67 7.52 -16.72
CA PRO A 259 -8.60 8.62 -17.69
C PRO A 259 -9.36 9.89 -17.26
N ASN A 260 -10.29 9.78 -16.31
CA ASN A 260 -10.95 10.92 -15.68
C ASN A 260 -10.67 10.89 -14.16
N PRO A 261 -9.48 11.31 -13.71
CA PRO A 261 -9.04 11.11 -12.32
C PRO A 261 -10.02 11.69 -11.29
N ILE A 262 -10.56 12.89 -11.53
CA ILE A 262 -11.45 13.56 -10.56
C ILE A 262 -12.72 12.76 -10.28
N GLU A 263 -13.26 12.04 -11.27
CA GLU A 263 -14.48 11.23 -11.12
C GLU A 263 -14.24 9.99 -10.23
N VAL A 264 -13.00 9.52 -10.09
CA VAL A 264 -12.65 8.34 -9.27
C VAL A 264 -13.09 8.52 -7.83
N GLY A 265 -12.83 9.70 -7.26
CA GLY A 265 -13.14 9.98 -5.86
C GLY A 265 -14.64 9.80 -5.56
N ARG A 266 -15.54 10.04 -6.53
CA ARG A 266 -16.98 9.79 -6.35
C ARG A 266 -17.27 8.32 -6.08
N TRP A 267 -16.76 7.42 -6.93
CA TRP A 267 -17.10 6.00 -6.86
C TRP A 267 -16.43 5.32 -5.67
N VAL A 268 -15.15 5.60 -5.44
CA VAL A 268 -14.41 5.06 -4.28
C VAL A 268 -15.04 5.54 -2.97
N LEU A 269 -15.35 6.84 -2.85
CA LEU A 269 -16.01 7.37 -1.66
C LEU A 269 -17.39 6.75 -1.45
N ALA A 270 -18.19 6.59 -2.51
CA ALA A 270 -19.51 5.99 -2.39
C ALA A 270 -19.44 4.56 -1.87
N GLY A 271 -18.47 3.76 -2.33
CA GLY A 271 -18.21 2.42 -1.80
C GLY A 271 -17.78 2.43 -0.34
N TRP A 272 -16.85 3.32 0.00
CA TRP A 272 -16.35 3.50 1.36
C TRP A 272 -17.45 3.86 2.36
N GLU A 273 -18.29 4.86 2.04
CA GLU A 273 -19.35 5.35 2.93
C GLU A 273 -20.46 4.31 3.16
N THR A 274 -20.56 3.25 2.35
CA THR A 274 -21.46 2.11 2.66
C THR A 274 -21.05 1.32 3.91
N GLU A 275 -19.78 1.43 4.31
CA GLU A 275 -19.22 0.70 5.43
C GLU A 275 -18.82 1.62 6.58
N ILE A 276 -18.21 2.76 6.25
CA ILE A 276 -17.73 3.78 7.17
C ILE A 276 -18.13 5.17 6.65
N PRO A 277 -19.30 5.70 7.04
CA PRO A 277 -19.67 7.08 6.74
C PRO A 277 -18.63 8.06 7.30
N LEU A 278 -18.18 9.04 6.51
CA LEU A 278 -17.25 10.06 6.99
C LEU A 278 -17.94 11.03 7.96
N ILE A 279 -17.25 11.38 9.04
CA ILE A 279 -17.69 12.48 9.90
C ILE A 279 -17.26 13.83 9.30
N ALA A 280 -17.86 14.93 9.77
CA ALA A 280 -17.61 16.26 9.22
C ALA A 280 -16.13 16.65 9.15
N ALA A 281 -15.36 16.36 10.21
CA ALA A 281 -13.93 16.67 10.26
C ALA A 281 -13.12 15.90 9.20
N GLU A 282 -13.37 14.60 9.04
CA GLU A 282 -12.72 13.76 8.03
C GLU A 282 -13.11 14.21 6.62
N ARG A 283 -14.40 14.47 6.38
CA ARG A 283 -14.95 14.96 5.11
C ARG A 283 -14.28 16.27 4.69
N GLU A 284 -14.13 17.21 5.61
CA GLU A 284 -13.50 18.52 5.36
C GLU A 284 -12.02 18.41 4.95
N CYS A 285 -11.35 17.34 5.36
CA CYS A 285 -9.91 17.15 5.15
C CYS A 285 -9.56 16.21 3.98
N LEU A 286 -10.52 15.45 3.47
CA LEU A 286 -10.27 14.40 2.46
C LEU A 286 -9.53 14.94 1.22
N TYR A 287 -9.96 16.09 0.68
CA TYR A 287 -9.31 16.74 -0.46
C TYR A 287 -7.81 16.99 -0.19
N VAL A 288 -7.48 17.57 0.98
CA VAL A 288 -6.10 17.88 1.33
C VAL A 288 -5.29 16.60 1.56
N LEU A 289 -5.86 15.58 2.18
CA LEU A 289 -5.20 14.30 2.41
C LEU A 289 -4.86 13.56 1.11
N VAL A 290 -5.72 13.64 0.08
CA VAL A 290 -5.41 13.09 -1.25
C VAL A 290 -4.23 13.83 -1.89
N LEU A 291 -4.19 15.17 -1.78
CA LEU A 291 -3.04 15.97 -2.21
C LEU A 291 -1.76 15.58 -1.45
N CYS A 292 -1.86 15.38 -0.13
CA CYS A 292 -0.74 14.94 0.70
C CYS A 292 -0.16 13.61 0.21
N ARG A 293 -1.01 12.64 -0.13
CA ARG A 293 -0.53 11.34 -0.63
C ARG A 293 0.11 11.45 -2.01
N PHE A 294 -0.40 12.30 -2.90
CA PHE A 294 0.29 12.64 -4.16
C PHE A 294 1.70 13.19 -3.89
N CYS A 295 1.81 14.18 -2.99
CA CYS A 295 3.09 14.77 -2.63
C CYS A 295 4.06 13.76 -2.00
N GLN A 296 3.62 12.91 -1.06
CA GLN A 296 4.44 11.84 -0.50
C GLN A 296 4.97 10.92 -1.60
N SER A 297 4.08 10.37 -2.43
CA SER A 297 4.45 9.43 -3.49
C SER A 297 5.48 10.04 -4.44
N MET A 298 5.27 11.28 -4.89
CA MET A 298 6.18 11.97 -5.82
C MET A 298 7.54 12.32 -5.21
N VAL A 299 7.57 12.79 -3.97
CA VAL A 299 8.81 13.18 -3.30
C VAL A 299 9.64 11.94 -2.96
N PHE A 300 9.01 10.92 -2.38
CA PHE A 300 9.73 9.71 -2.01
C PHE A 300 10.12 8.86 -3.22
N ALA A 301 9.35 8.84 -4.31
CA ALA A 301 9.79 8.22 -5.56
C ALA A 301 11.11 8.82 -6.05
N ARG A 302 11.21 10.17 -6.09
CA ARG A 302 12.46 10.86 -6.49
C ARG A 302 13.60 10.59 -5.53
N HIS A 303 13.33 10.58 -4.22
CA HIS A 303 14.34 10.24 -3.23
C HIS A 303 14.85 8.80 -3.44
N SER A 304 13.94 7.84 -3.64
CA SER A 304 14.29 6.44 -3.92
C SER A 304 15.10 6.29 -5.21
N VAL A 305 14.83 7.09 -6.25
CA VAL A 305 15.65 7.11 -7.48
C VAL A 305 17.08 7.59 -7.21
N LEU A 306 17.29 8.56 -6.32
CA LEU A 306 18.65 8.99 -5.94
C LEU A 306 19.44 7.87 -5.24
N LEU A 307 18.74 7.00 -4.49
CA LEU A 307 19.34 5.86 -3.81
C LEU A 307 19.52 4.65 -4.75
N HIS A 308 18.60 4.47 -5.69
CA HIS A 308 18.47 3.29 -6.56
C HIS A 308 18.18 3.72 -8.02
N PRO A 309 19.13 4.39 -8.70
CA PRO A 309 18.91 4.91 -10.04
C PRO A 309 18.63 3.81 -11.06
N GLU A 310 19.08 2.58 -10.82
CA GLU A 310 18.81 1.43 -11.69
C GLU A 310 17.33 1.03 -11.74
N ASN A 311 16.51 1.48 -10.77
CA ASN A 311 15.08 1.18 -10.66
C ASN A 311 14.19 2.34 -11.12
N GLU A 312 14.75 3.40 -11.73
CA GLU A 312 13.99 4.62 -12.03
C GLU A 312 12.69 4.35 -12.80
N GLU A 313 12.74 3.46 -13.80
CA GLU A 313 11.58 3.12 -14.61
C GLU A 313 10.41 2.61 -13.76
N TYR A 314 10.69 1.78 -12.76
CA TYR A 314 9.69 1.25 -11.83
C TYR A 314 9.25 2.30 -10.80
N LEU A 315 10.21 2.96 -10.15
CA LEU A 315 9.95 3.90 -9.05
C LEU A 315 9.18 5.15 -9.51
N MET A 316 9.37 5.56 -10.77
CA MET A 316 8.77 6.79 -11.31
C MET A 316 7.43 6.58 -12.01
N VAL A 317 6.92 5.34 -12.16
CA VAL A 317 5.65 5.06 -12.86
C VAL A 317 4.51 5.94 -12.34
N THR A 318 4.26 5.86 -11.03
CA THR A 318 3.22 6.65 -10.36
C THR A 318 3.51 8.15 -10.45
N SER A 319 4.74 8.54 -10.16
CA SER A 319 5.15 9.95 -10.10
C SER A 319 4.96 10.67 -11.45
N ARG A 320 5.33 10.03 -12.56
CA ARG A 320 5.21 10.62 -13.92
C ARG A 320 3.76 10.89 -14.30
N LYS A 321 2.84 9.98 -13.98
CA LYS A 321 1.40 10.18 -14.21
C LYS A 321 0.80 11.21 -13.24
N GLY A 322 1.20 11.15 -11.98
CA GLY A 322 0.57 11.91 -10.91
C GLY A 322 0.81 13.42 -10.96
N VAL A 323 1.96 13.90 -11.49
CA VAL A 323 2.28 15.35 -11.49
C VAL A 323 1.19 16.17 -12.17
N HIS A 324 0.72 15.74 -13.35
CA HIS A 324 -0.33 16.43 -14.08
C HIS A 324 -1.66 16.38 -13.32
N ILE A 325 -1.99 15.23 -12.72
CA ILE A 325 -3.22 15.06 -11.94
C ILE A 325 -3.21 15.99 -10.72
N LEU A 326 -2.10 16.07 -9.99
CA LEU A 326 -1.94 16.99 -8.85
C LEU A 326 -2.14 18.46 -9.28
N GLN A 327 -1.53 18.86 -10.40
CA GLN A 327 -1.69 20.21 -10.95
C GLN A 327 -3.15 20.50 -11.33
N ASP A 328 -3.83 19.55 -11.96
CA ASP A 328 -5.23 19.70 -12.37
C ASP A 328 -6.17 19.79 -11.16
N ILE A 329 -6.00 18.94 -10.13
CA ILE A 329 -6.76 19.01 -8.88
C ILE A 329 -6.57 20.38 -8.23
N CYS A 330 -5.32 20.83 -8.07
CA CYS A 330 -5.01 22.13 -7.48
C CYS A 330 -5.63 23.29 -8.27
N LYS A 331 -5.63 23.21 -9.61
CA LYS A 331 -6.21 24.24 -10.49
C LYS A 331 -7.74 24.28 -10.42
N LEU A 332 -8.40 23.12 -10.36
CA LEU A 332 -9.85 23.02 -10.20
C LEU A 332 -10.30 23.51 -8.81
N GLY A 333 -9.47 23.27 -7.80
CA GLY A 333 -9.69 23.69 -6.43
C GLY A 333 -10.69 22.82 -5.66
N LYS A 334 -10.64 22.95 -4.33
CA LYS A 334 -11.39 22.12 -3.38
C LYS A 334 -12.89 22.02 -3.70
N GLN A 335 -13.56 23.16 -3.85
CA GLN A 335 -15.02 23.21 -4.03
C GLN A 335 -15.48 22.42 -5.27
N HIS A 336 -14.76 22.52 -6.39
CA HIS A 336 -15.11 21.83 -7.61
C HIS A 336 -14.91 20.32 -7.47
N VAL A 337 -13.75 19.91 -6.96
CA VAL A 337 -13.38 18.50 -6.78
C VAL A 337 -14.32 17.82 -5.78
N GLU A 338 -14.59 18.46 -4.64
CA GLU A 338 -15.54 17.95 -3.65
C GLU A 338 -16.97 17.91 -4.20
N GLY A 339 -17.37 18.88 -5.03
CA GLY A 339 -18.67 18.85 -5.73
C GLY A 339 -18.83 17.67 -6.69
N VAL A 340 -17.74 17.09 -7.18
CA VAL A 340 -17.72 15.85 -7.95
C VAL A 340 -17.78 14.64 -7.03
N TRP A 341 -16.92 14.59 -6.00
CA TRP A 341 -16.78 13.43 -5.11
C TRP A 341 -18.02 13.17 -4.26
N PHE A 342 -18.62 14.23 -3.70
CA PHE A 342 -19.77 14.12 -2.80
C PHE A 342 -21.12 14.15 -3.52
N ARG A 343 -21.13 14.11 -4.86
CA ARG A 343 -22.36 13.94 -5.63
C ARG A 343 -22.88 12.51 -5.46
N SER A 344 -24.19 12.34 -5.35
CA SER A 344 -24.83 11.02 -5.27
C SER A 344 -24.35 10.10 -6.39
N ALA A 345 -23.81 8.94 -6.01
CA ALA A 345 -23.41 7.90 -6.94
C ALA A 345 -24.60 6.95 -7.16
N VAL A 346 -25.04 6.81 -8.41
CA VAL A 346 -25.97 5.76 -8.83
C VAL A 346 -25.17 4.88 -9.78
N LEU A 347 -24.94 3.62 -9.39
CA LEU A 347 -24.25 2.67 -10.25
C LEU A 347 -25.05 2.51 -11.56
N PRO A 348 -24.39 2.53 -12.73
CA PRO A 348 -25.08 2.21 -13.99
C PRO A 348 -25.65 0.79 -13.91
N ASN A 349 -26.91 0.62 -14.32
CA ASN A 349 -27.56 -0.70 -14.41
C ASN A 349 -26.86 -1.62 -15.41
#